data_AF-A0A968F0X8-F1
#
_entry.id   AF-A0A968F0X8-F1
#
_cell.length_a   1.000
_cell.length_b   1.000
_cell.length_c   1.000
_cell.angle_alpha   90.00
_cell.angle_beta   90.00
_cell.angle_gamma   90.00
#
_symmetry.space_group_name_H-M   'P 1'
#
loop_
_entity.id
_entity.type
_entity.pdbx_description
1 polymer ?
#
loop_
_entity_poly.entity_id
_entity_poly.type
_entity_poly.pdbx_seq_one_letter_code
_entity_poly.pdbx_strand_id
1 'polypeptide(L)'
;MNEKNQSELNKNQEESGKEFETAPPVTGEESPASVLTEAPEISEGTFPETKEGEVKEPTAFQRFIRQAVTWLAVVAVAFLAGMITFYFTLYQPKIDQLNQTEANLSETEQELNALTAELQEVTAQRDALENAQDYRMLLSIMVDIYTARLALTQENTSAAKTALSDTEDTLTAILSVIREFDANLASTIPQRLSLIRTNIDGNIENAIADCDLMIKDLRDIEKALYQ
;
A
#
# COMPACT_ATOMS: atom_id res chain seq x y z
N MET A 1 10.08 8.20 25.47
CA MET A 1 9.40 8.90 24.35
C MET A 1 7.99 8.32 24.30
N ASN A 2 6.97 9.12 24.65
CA ASN A 2 5.69 8.65 25.19
C ASN A 2 4.70 8.09 24.14
N GLU A 3 4.14 6.90 24.42
CA GLU A 3 2.95 6.31 23.75
C GLU A 3 1.72 7.24 23.79
N LYS A 4 1.66 8.16 24.75
CA LYS A 4 0.57 9.12 24.90
C LYS A 4 0.43 10.10 23.71
N ASN A 5 1.50 10.33 22.94
CA ASN A 5 1.44 11.24 21.78
C ASN A 5 0.99 10.56 20.48
N GLN A 6 1.03 9.23 20.37
CA GLN A 6 0.52 8.53 19.18
C GLN A 6 -1.01 8.39 19.21
N SER A 7 -1.61 8.29 20.40
CA SER A 7 -3.07 8.22 20.54
C SER A 7 -3.79 9.52 20.14
N GLU A 8 -3.13 10.68 20.20
CA GLU A 8 -3.77 11.95 19.81
C GLU A 8 -3.69 12.24 18.30
N LEU A 9 -2.71 11.68 17.58
CA LEU A 9 -2.67 11.84 16.12
C LEU A 9 -3.73 11.02 15.40
N ASN A 10 -4.12 9.86 15.93
CA ASN A 10 -5.08 8.97 15.25
C ASN A 10 -6.54 9.41 15.41
N LYS A 11 -6.83 10.37 16.30
CA LYS A 11 -8.21 10.85 16.55
C LYS A 11 -8.65 11.97 15.61
N ASN A 12 -7.73 12.63 14.90
CA ASN A 12 -8.04 13.74 14.01
C ASN A 12 -8.31 13.33 12.55
N GLN A 13 -8.20 12.04 12.20
CA GLN A 13 -8.41 11.56 10.83
C GLN A 13 -9.83 11.02 10.55
N GLU A 14 -10.71 10.90 11.57
CA GLU A 14 -12.07 10.39 11.39
C GLU A 14 -13.17 11.45 11.16
N GLU A 15 -12.88 12.76 11.26
CA GLU A 15 -13.94 13.79 11.10
C GLU A 15 -14.03 14.46 9.72
N SER A 16 -13.14 14.18 8.77
CA SER A 16 -13.16 14.80 7.43
C SER A 16 -13.80 13.90 6.37
N GLY A 17 -14.99 13.39 6.63
CA GLY A 17 -15.65 12.42 5.75
C GLY A 17 -17.16 12.46 5.81
N LYS A 18 -17.78 13.64 5.61
CA LYS A 18 -19.23 13.76 5.38
C LYS A 18 -19.58 15.13 4.82
N GLU A 19 -19.57 15.24 3.49
CA GLU A 19 -20.47 16.11 2.71
C GLU A 19 -20.24 15.84 1.21
N PHE A 20 -20.99 14.87 0.67
CA PHE A 20 -21.28 14.80 -0.77
C PHE A 20 -22.80 14.85 -0.90
N GLU A 21 -23.30 16.06 -1.16
CA GLU A 21 -24.71 16.34 -1.42
C GLU A 21 -24.88 16.64 -2.92
N THR A 22 -25.47 15.65 -3.60
CA THR A 22 -26.38 15.70 -4.76
C THR A 22 -26.12 16.66 -5.94
N ALA A 23 -25.97 16.04 -7.11
CA ALA A 23 -26.16 16.63 -8.43
C ALA A 23 -27.61 17.09 -8.71
N PRO A 24 -27.81 17.91 -9.76
CA PRO A 24 -28.93 17.73 -10.67
C PRO A 24 -28.46 17.26 -12.07
N PRO A 25 -29.36 16.62 -12.85
CA PRO A 25 -29.05 16.01 -14.14
C PRO A 25 -29.25 17.02 -15.30
N VAL A 26 -28.41 16.93 -16.33
CA VAL A 26 -28.65 17.61 -17.62
C VAL A 26 -28.54 16.59 -18.75
N THR A 27 -29.72 16.03 -19.07
CA THR A 27 -30.26 15.75 -20.41
C THR A 27 -29.52 16.55 -21.50
N GLY A 28 -28.87 15.96 -22.52
CA GLY A 28 -29.44 15.06 -23.51
C GLY A 28 -29.90 15.90 -24.72
N GLU A 29 -29.07 15.99 -25.77
CA GLU A 29 -29.41 16.36 -27.16
C GLU A 29 -28.11 16.25 -27.99
N GLU A 30 -27.89 15.11 -28.65
CA GLU A 30 -28.15 14.90 -30.09
C GLU A 30 -27.07 15.46 -31.02
N SER A 31 -26.15 14.55 -31.36
CA SER A 31 -25.52 14.42 -32.68
C SER A 31 -26.61 14.40 -33.78
N PRO A 32 -26.38 14.97 -34.98
CA PRO A 32 -25.89 14.08 -36.04
C PRO A 32 -24.98 14.71 -37.12
N ALA A 33 -24.11 13.83 -37.64
CA ALA A 33 -23.85 13.54 -39.05
C ALA A 33 -23.35 14.64 -40.02
N SER A 34 -22.07 14.48 -40.35
CA SER A 34 -21.48 14.46 -41.70
C SER A 34 -22.46 14.22 -42.87
N VAL A 35 -22.45 15.10 -43.88
CA VAL A 35 -22.68 14.75 -45.31
C VAL A 35 -21.86 15.67 -46.23
N LEU A 36 -21.27 15.02 -47.22
CA LEU A 36 -20.47 15.45 -48.38
C LEU A 36 -21.14 16.46 -49.34
N THR A 37 -20.28 17.20 -50.05
CA THR A 37 -20.27 17.44 -51.52
C THR A 37 -21.55 17.89 -52.24
N GLU A 38 -21.52 19.10 -52.84
CA GLU A 38 -21.66 19.29 -54.30
C GLU A 38 -21.44 20.76 -54.71
N ALA A 39 -20.66 20.94 -55.77
CA ALA A 39 -20.74 22.06 -56.72
C ALA A 39 -21.26 21.46 -58.05
N PRO A 40 -21.62 22.23 -59.09
CA PRO A 40 -22.00 23.65 -59.22
C PRO A 40 -23.39 23.81 -59.88
N GLU A 41 -24.04 24.98 -59.82
CA GLU A 41 -24.94 25.36 -60.92
C GLU A 41 -25.13 26.87 -61.07
N ILE A 42 -25.20 27.24 -62.34
CA ILE A 42 -25.21 28.56 -62.94
C ILE A 42 -26.66 29.05 -62.93
N SER A 43 -26.92 30.30 -62.55
CA SER A 43 -28.18 30.96 -62.94
C SER A 43 -27.90 32.40 -63.31
N GLU A 44 -28.23 32.67 -64.58
CA GLU A 44 -28.20 33.95 -65.26
C GLU A 44 -29.12 34.99 -64.63
N GLY A 45 -28.75 36.26 -64.86
CA GLY A 45 -29.70 37.28 -65.23
C GLY A 45 -30.35 38.06 -64.09
N THR A 46 -29.93 39.31 -63.91
CA THR A 46 -30.64 40.46 -64.50
C THR A 46 -30.08 41.76 -63.90
N PHE A 47 -29.52 42.58 -64.79
CA PHE A 47 -29.11 43.96 -64.53
C PHE A 47 -30.33 44.84 -64.19
N PRO A 48 -30.13 45.82 -63.30
CA PRO A 48 -30.44 47.21 -63.63
C PRO A 48 -29.16 48.05 -63.47
N GLU A 49 -28.60 48.59 -64.55
CA GLU A 49 -28.95 49.89 -65.11
C GLU A 49 -28.81 51.06 -64.11
N THR A 50 -27.64 51.69 -64.21
CA THR A 50 -27.42 53.14 -64.19
C THR A 50 -27.75 53.91 -62.91
N LYS A 51 -26.69 54.34 -62.19
CA LYS A 51 -26.36 55.77 -62.00
C LYS A 51 -24.84 55.95 -61.85
N GLU A 52 -24.25 56.63 -62.84
CA GLU A 52 -22.94 57.27 -62.72
C GLU A 52 -22.95 58.20 -61.50
N GLY A 53 -22.20 57.81 -60.48
CA GLY A 53 -21.78 58.70 -59.39
C GLY A 53 -20.32 59.06 -59.62
N GLU A 54 -20.08 60.36 -59.83
CA GLU A 54 -18.78 60.97 -60.10
C GLU A 54 -17.64 60.33 -59.29
N VAL A 55 -16.58 59.95 -60.01
CA VAL A 55 -15.27 59.65 -59.45
C VAL A 55 -14.75 60.92 -58.80
N LYS A 56 -15.07 61.13 -57.52
CA LYS A 56 -14.41 62.14 -56.69
C LYS A 56 -12.93 61.82 -56.67
N GLU A 57 -12.16 62.73 -57.24
CA GLU A 57 -10.70 62.64 -57.27
C GLU A 57 -10.16 62.38 -55.85
N PRO A 58 -9.20 61.45 -55.74
CA PRO A 58 -8.68 61.02 -54.45
C PRO A 58 -8.12 62.23 -53.71
N THR A 59 -8.83 62.62 -52.65
CA THR A 59 -8.40 63.69 -51.74
C THR A 59 -7.05 63.27 -51.14
N ALA A 60 -6.08 64.17 -51.07
CA ALA A 60 -4.70 63.85 -50.67
C ALA A 60 -4.58 63.07 -49.34
N PHE A 61 -5.57 63.19 -48.46
CA PHE A 61 -5.73 62.43 -47.21
C PHE A 61 -5.89 60.92 -47.43
N GLN A 62 -6.56 60.49 -48.51
CA GLN A 62 -6.80 59.08 -48.83
C GLN A 62 -5.51 58.35 -49.24
N ARG A 63 -4.56 59.04 -49.88
CA ARG A 63 -3.23 58.48 -50.19
C ARG A 63 -2.40 58.28 -48.92
N PHE A 64 -2.50 59.19 -47.96
CA PHE A 64 -1.85 59.07 -46.66
C PHE A 64 -2.41 57.91 -45.84
N ILE A 65 -3.73 57.73 -45.83
CA ILE A 65 -4.39 56.60 -45.16
C ILE A 65 -3.94 55.26 -45.75
N ARG A 66 -3.87 55.12 -47.08
CA ARG A 66 -3.43 53.86 -47.70
C ARG A 66 -2.01 53.47 -47.27
N GLN A 67 -1.11 54.43 -47.15
CA GLN A 67 0.27 54.18 -46.72
C GLN A 67 0.37 53.87 -45.22
N ALA A 68 -0.45 54.53 -44.39
CA ALA A 68 -0.56 54.21 -42.96
C ALA A 68 -1.14 52.81 -42.72
N VAL A 69 -2.14 52.38 -43.49
CA VAL A 69 -2.75 51.05 -43.39
C VAL A 69 -1.75 49.95 -43.76
N THR A 70 -0.94 50.14 -44.80
CA THR A 70 0.11 49.16 -45.16
C THR A 70 1.15 49.03 -44.05
N TRP A 71 1.60 50.13 -43.45
CA TRP A 71 2.52 50.08 -42.31
C TRP A 71 1.88 49.45 -41.07
N LEU A 72 0.63 49.77 -40.78
CA LEU A 72 -0.14 49.15 -39.69
C LEU A 72 -0.25 47.63 -39.90
N ALA A 73 -0.53 47.18 -41.13
CA ALA A 73 -0.61 45.76 -41.46
C ALA A 73 0.72 45.04 -41.23
N VAL A 74 1.84 45.64 -41.63
CA VAL A 74 3.18 45.09 -41.36
C VAL A 74 3.46 44.98 -39.86
N VAL A 75 3.15 46.04 -39.09
CA VAL A 75 3.31 46.04 -37.63
C VAL A 75 2.40 45.00 -36.97
N ALA A 76 1.16 44.86 -37.43
CA ALA A 76 0.21 43.89 -36.92
C ALA A 76 0.67 42.45 -37.17
N VAL A 77 1.20 42.15 -38.37
CA VAL A 77 1.77 40.84 -38.68
C VAL A 77 3.00 40.55 -37.82
N ALA A 78 3.91 41.52 -37.64
CA ALA A 78 5.07 41.37 -36.77
C ALA A 78 4.67 41.14 -35.30
N PHE A 79 3.64 41.85 -34.82
CA PHE A 79 3.09 41.68 -33.47
C PHE A 79 2.47 40.28 -33.28
N LEU A 80 1.68 39.81 -34.25
CA LEU A 80 1.12 38.45 -34.24
C LEU A 80 2.21 37.38 -34.22
N ALA A 81 3.25 37.52 -35.04
CA ALA A 81 4.37 36.59 -35.05
C ALA A 81 5.12 36.58 -33.70
N GLY A 82 5.35 37.76 -33.10
CA GLY A 82 5.95 37.87 -31.77
C GLY A 82 5.10 37.23 -30.67
N MET A 83 3.78 37.42 -30.71
CA MET A 83 2.85 36.84 -29.74
C MET A 83 2.81 35.30 -29.83
N ILE A 84 2.76 34.75 -31.05
CA ILE A 84 2.82 33.30 -31.27
C ILE A 84 4.13 32.74 -30.70
N THR A 85 5.27 33.35 -31.05
CA THR A 85 6.58 32.90 -30.58
C THR A 85 6.68 32.94 -29.05
N PHE A 86 6.22 34.03 -28.43
CA PHE A 86 6.20 34.18 -26.98
C PHE A 86 5.30 33.13 -26.30
N TYR A 87 4.12 32.87 -26.86
CA TYR A 87 3.19 31.86 -26.36
C TYR A 87 3.84 30.46 -26.37
N PHE A 88 4.44 30.06 -27.49
CA PHE A 88 5.11 28.76 -27.59
C PHE A 88 6.29 28.62 -26.62
N THR A 89 7.09 29.69 -26.45
CA THR A 89 8.25 29.69 -25.56
C THR A 89 7.85 29.58 -24.09
N LEU A 90 6.69 30.11 -23.70
CA LEU A 90 6.23 30.10 -22.31
C LEU A 90 5.38 28.88 -21.93
N TYR A 91 4.62 28.31 -22.87
CA TYR A 91 3.68 27.20 -22.58
C TYR A 91 4.30 25.81 -22.64
N GLN A 92 5.21 25.54 -23.59
CA GLN A 92 5.88 24.23 -23.66
C GLN A 92 6.57 23.80 -22.34
N PRO A 93 7.41 24.63 -21.69
CA PRO A 93 8.10 24.18 -20.49
C PRO A 93 7.14 23.86 -19.33
N LYS A 94 5.96 24.48 -19.28
CA LYS A 94 4.96 24.18 -18.24
C LYS A 94 4.29 22.83 -18.46
N ILE A 95 4.02 22.48 -19.71
CA ILE A 95 3.45 21.16 -20.06
C ILE A 95 4.46 20.07 -19.75
N ASP A 96 5.73 20.29 -20.10
CA ASP A 96 6.81 19.35 -19.80
C ASP A 96 6.97 19.14 -18.28
N GLN A 97 6.88 20.20 -17.48
CA GLN A 97 6.91 20.10 -16.01
C GLN A 97 5.73 19.33 -15.43
N LEU A 98 4.52 19.52 -15.96
CA LEU A 98 3.34 18.76 -15.53
C LEU A 98 3.49 17.28 -15.88
N ASN A 99 3.85 16.97 -17.13
CA ASN A 99 4.08 15.60 -17.58
C ASN A 99 5.19 14.92 -16.75
N GLN A 100 6.27 15.64 -16.43
CA GLN A 100 7.35 15.13 -15.59
C GLN A 100 6.89 14.91 -14.16
N THR A 101 6.07 15.80 -13.60
CA THR A 101 5.54 15.64 -12.24
C THR A 101 4.57 14.46 -12.17
N GLU A 102 3.69 14.29 -13.17
CA GLU A 102 2.80 13.14 -13.28
C GLU A 102 3.58 11.83 -13.43
N ALA A 103 4.64 11.82 -14.26
CA ALA A 103 5.52 10.67 -14.40
C ALA A 103 6.23 10.33 -13.08
N ASN A 104 6.81 11.32 -12.39
CA ASN A 104 7.47 11.13 -11.11
C ASN A 104 6.49 10.65 -10.03
N LEU A 105 5.26 11.15 -10.02
CA LEU A 105 4.20 10.73 -9.09
C LEU A 105 3.84 9.26 -9.37
N SER A 106 3.60 8.91 -10.63
CA SER A 106 3.32 7.53 -11.03
C SER A 106 4.48 6.58 -10.70
N GLU A 107 5.73 7.01 -10.86
CA GLU A 107 6.91 6.22 -10.49
C GLU A 107 7.00 6.03 -8.97
N THR A 108 6.81 7.11 -8.22
CA THR A 108 6.81 7.08 -6.74
C THR A 108 5.68 6.19 -6.20
N GLU A 109 4.49 6.22 -6.81
CA GLU A 109 3.39 5.32 -6.44
C GLU A 109 3.72 3.86 -6.73
N GLN A 110 4.38 3.57 -7.85
CA GLN A 110 4.84 2.22 -8.15
C GLN A 110 5.91 1.75 -7.15
N GLU A 111 6.87 2.61 -6.80
CA GLU A 111 7.88 2.32 -5.78
C GLU A 111 7.25 2.09 -4.39
N LEU A 112 6.28 2.92 -3.99
CA LEU A 112 5.55 2.75 -2.73
C LEU A 112 4.83 1.40 -2.71
N ASN A 113 4.12 1.07 -3.78
CA ASN A 113 3.40 -0.20 -3.90
C ASN A 113 4.36 -1.39 -3.84
N ALA A 114 5.51 -1.31 -4.53
CA ALA A 114 6.54 -2.35 -4.50
C ALA A 114 7.11 -2.51 -3.08
N LEU A 115 7.48 -1.42 -2.41
CA LEU A 115 8.03 -1.44 -1.07
C LEU A 115 7.01 -1.94 -0.04
N THR A 116 5.74 -1.61 -0.21
CA THR A 116 4.66 -2.11 0.65
C THR A 116 4.49 -3.62 0.50
N ALA A 117 4.56 -4.13 -0.73
CA ALA A 117 4.51 -5.57 -0.98
C ALA A 117 5.73 -6.29 -0.38
N GLU A 118 6.93 -5.73 -0.52
CA GLU A 118 8.15 -6.27 0.08
C GLU A 118 8.07 -6.30 1.61
N LEU A 119 7.55 -5.23 2.23
CA LEU A 119 7.36 -5.17 3.69
C LEU A 119 6.38 -6.24 4.18
N GLN A 120 5.27 -6.43 3.47
CA GLN A 120 4.31 -7.48 3.77
C GLN A 120 4.93 -8.87 3.66
N GLU A 121 5.75 -9.11 2.63
CA GLU A 121 6.47 -10.36 2.45
C GLU A 121 7.47 -10.61 3.59
N VAL A 122 8.29 -9.62 3.93
CA VAL A 122 9.28 -9.73 5.02
C VAL A 122 8.60 -9.95 6.37
N THR A 123 7.46 -9.30 6.60
CA THR A 123 6.68 -9.50 7.83
C THR A 123 6.13 -10.94 7.88
N ALA A 124 5.56 -11.43 6.79
CA ALA A 124 5.07 -12.81 6.72
C ALA A 124 6.20 -13.84 6.90
N GLN A 125 7.39 -13.60 6.32
CA GLN A 125 8.56 -14.45 6.51
C GLN A 125 9.05 -14.43 7.97
N ARG A 126 9.05 -13.25 8.60
CA ARG A 126 9.41 -13.12 10.01
C ARG A 126 8.45 -13.89 10.90
N ASP A 127 7.15 -13.74 10.70
CA ASP A 127 6.13 -14.42 11.50
C ASP A 127 6.23 -15.95 11.33
N ALA A 128 6.49 -16.42 10.10
CA ALA A 128 6.75 -17.83 9.84
C ALA A 128 8.01 -18.35 10.54
N LEU A 129 9.07 -17.53 10.60
CA LEU A 129 10.31 -17.89 11.31
C LEU A 129 10.10 -17.94 12.82
N GLU A 130 9.37 -16.98 13.38
CA GLU A 130 9.02 -16.91 14.81
C GLU A 130 8.21 -18.16 15.20
N ASN A 131 7.19 -18.51 14.41
CA ASN A 131 6.39 -19.73 14.60
C ASN A 131 7.25 -21.01 14.52
N ALA A 132 8.14 -21.11 13.52
CA ALA A 132 9.03 -22.27 13.38
C ALA A 132 10.01 -22.40 14.55
N GLN A 133 10.47 -21.28 15.09
CA GLN A 133 11.33 -21.25 16.27
C GLN A 133 10.59 -21.72 17.52
N ASP A 134 9.35 -21.29 17.72
CA ASP A 134 8.50 -21.73 18.83
C ASP A 134 8.18 -23.22 18.74
N TYR A 135 7.85 -23.70 17.54
CA TYR A 135 7.63 -25.13 17.30
C TYR A 135 8.87 -25.96 17.62
N ARG A 136 10.06 -25.50 17.19
CA ARG A 136 11.33 -26.17 17.52
C ARG A 136 11.57 -26.22 19.03
N MET A 137 11.27 -25.15 19.77
CA MET A 137 11.41 -25.12 21.23
C MET A 137 10.45 -26.10 21.91
N LEU A 138 9.19 -26.15 21.46
CA LEU A 138 8.22 -27.15 21.95
C LEU A 138 8.72 -28.58 21.73
N LEU A 139 9.19 -28.90 20.52
CA LEU A 139 9.75 -30.21 20.20
C LEU A 139 10.99 -30.54 21.05
N SER A 140 11.85 -29.56 21.32
CA SER A 140 13.01 -29.74 22.20
C SER A 140 12.58 -30.16 23.61
N ILE A 141 11.60 -29.46 24.19
CA ILE A 141 11.05 -29.81 25.51
C ILE A 141 10.48 -31.23 25.48
N MET A 142 9.73 -31.61 24.44
CA MET A 142 9.21 -32.97 24.33
C MET A 142 10.34 -34.01 24.32
N VAL A 143 11.40 -33.78 23.54
CA VAL A 143 12.58 -34.66 23.49
C VAL A 143 13.25 -34.78 24.86
N ASP A 144 13.43 -33.68 25.58
CA ASP A 144 14.01 -33.66 26.93
C ASP A 144 13.16 -34.51 27.89
N ILE A 145 11.84 -34.36 27.87
CA ILE A 145 10.93 -35.11 28.74
C ILE A 145 10.93 -36.61 28.39
N TYR A 146 10.94 -36.99 27.11
CA TYR A 146 11.07 -38.40 26.72
C TYR A 146 12.42 -38.98 27.15
N THR A 147 13.50 -38.21 27.02
CA THR A 147 14.84 -38.65 27.42
C THR A 147 14.93 -38.82 28.93
N ALA A 148 14.36 -37.88 29.70
CA ALA A 148 14.29 -37.97 31.15
C ALA A 148 13.46 -39.16 31.59
N ARG A 149 12.29 -39.37 30.98
CA ARG A 149 11.43 -40.54 31.23
C ARG A 149 12.17 -41.84 30.96
N LEU A 150 12.87 -41.97 29.83
CA LEU A 150 13.66 -43.16 29.51
C LEU A 150 14.76 -43.39 30.55
N ALA A 151 15.50 -42.35 30.93
CA ALA A 151 16.52 -42.44 31.98
C ALA A 151 15.93 -42.87 33.32
N LEU A 152 14.75 -42.36 33.69
CA LEU A 152 14.03 -42.76 34.91
C LEU A 152 13.61 -44.22 34.89
N THR A 153 13.15 -44.75 33.75
CA THR A 153 12.84 -46.19 33.61
C THR A 153 14.08 -47.09 33.74
N GLN A 154 15.27 -46.52 33.58
CA GLN A 154 16.56 -47.19 33.78
C GLN A 154 17.15 -46.90 35.17
N GLU A 155 16.39 -46.25 36.05
CA GLU A 155 16.81 -45.80 37.38
C GLU A 155 18.04 -44.85 37.36
N ASN A 156 18.29 -44.20 36.22
CA ASN A 156 19.40 -43.28 36.03
C ASN A 156 18.95 -41.83 36.28
N THR A 157 18.82 -41.48 37.56
CA THR A 157 18.37 -40.14 38.01
C THR A 157 19.30 -39.02 37.58
N SER A 158 20.60 -39.30 37.50
CA SER A 158 21.61 -38.34 37.02
C SER A 158 21.36 -37.96 35.56
N ALA A 159 21.19 -38.95 34.68
CA ALA A 159 20.88 -38.69 33.27
C ALA A 159 19.52 -38.00 33.09
N ALA A 160 18.52 -38.34 33.90
CA ALA A 160 17.24 -37.66 33.88
C ALA A 160 17.35 -36.18 34.23
N LYS A 161 18.13 -35.83 35.26
CA LYS A 161 18.40 -34.43 35.62
C LYS A 161 19.14 -33.67 34.54
N THR A 162 20.14 -34.30 33.91
CA THR A 162 20.86 -33.70 32.79
C THR A 162 19.94 -33.44 31.60
N ALA A 163 19.05 -34.39 31.27
CA ALA A 163 18.08 -34.20 30.20
C ALA A 163 17.13 -33.02 30.45
N LEU A 164 16.85 -32.70 31.72
CA LEU A 164 15.93 -31.62 32.10
C LEU A 164 16.62 -30.29 32.45
N SER A 165 17.94 -30.17 32.27
CA SER A 165 18.68 -29.00 32.80
C SER A 165 18.25 -27.68 32.16
N ASP A 166 17.96 -27.72 30.86
CA ASP A 166 17.69 -26.53 30.04
C ASP A 166 16.19 -26.41 29.71
N THR A 167 15.39 -27.40 30.12
CA THR A 167 13.96 -27.48 29.82
C THR A 167 13.17 -26.37 30.49
N GLU A 168 13.57 -25.91 31.68
CA GLU A 168 12.90 -24.80 32.40
C GLU A 168 13.05 -23.48 31.65
N ASP A 169 14.25 -23.18 31.16
CA ASP A 169 14.54 -21.97 30.39
C ASP A 169 13.81 -22.01 29.04
N THR A 170 13.87 -23.15 28.35
CA THR A 170 13.17 -23.35 27.07
C THR A 170 11.65 -23.23 27.24
N LEU A 171 11.10 -23.80 28.31
CA LEU A 171 9.67 -23.69 28.63
C LEU A 171 9.26 -22.25 28.93
N THR A 172 10.10 -21.50 29.66
CA THR A 172 9.84 -20.08 29.95
C THR A 172 9.79 -19.25 28.68
N ALA A 173 10.65 -19.55 27.70
CA ALA A 173 10.68 -18.85 26.41
C ALA A 173 9.38 -19.01 25.60
N ILE A 174 8.72 -20.18 25.66
CA ILE A 174 7.47 -20.43 24.93
C ILE A 174 6.20 -20.23 25.77
N LEU A 175 6.32 -19.79 27.02
CA LEU A 175 5.19 -19.74 27.94
C LEU A 175 4.10 -18.74 27.50
N SER A 176 4.49 -17.64 26.85
CA SER A 176 3.54 -16.71 26.23
C SER A 176 2.69 -17.38 25.17
N VAL A 177 3.30 -18.14 24.27
CA VAL A 177 2.63 -18.88 23.20
C VAL A 177 1.65 -19.90 23.77
N ILE A 178 2.08 -20.66 24.79
CA ILE A 178 1.19 -21.62 25.48
C ILE A 178 0.04 -20.88 26.18
N ARG A 179 0.29 -19.72 26.78
CA ARG A 179 -0.75 -18.94 27.48
C ARG A 179 -1.81 -18.39 26.55
N GLU A 180 -1.43 -17.97 25.34
CA GLU A 180 -2.36 -17.51 24.31
C GLU A 180 -3.30 -18.64 23.87
N PHE A 181 -2.80 -19.88 23.84
CA PHE A 181 -3.60 -21.07 23.56
C PHE A 181 -4.48 -21.50 24.75
N ASP A 182 -3.84 -21.76 25.90
CA ASP A 182 -4.50 -22.20 27.13
C ASP A 182 -3.75 -21.68 28.37
N ALA A 183 -4.34 -20.69 29.03
CA ALA A 183 -3.79 -20.08 30.23
C ALA A 183 -3.65 -21.05 31.41
N ASN A 184 -4.54 -22.04 31.54
CA ASN A 184 -4.42 -23.05 32.59
C ASN A 184 -3.23 -23.97 32.31
N LEU A 185 -3.05 -24.36 31.05
CA LEU A 185 -1.94 -25.22 30.65
C LEU A 185 -0.59 -24.52 30.85
N ALA A 186 -0.51 -23.24 30.52
CA ALA A 186 0.67 -22.40 30.77
C ALA A 186 1.03 -22.30 32.27
N SER A 187 0.06 -22.45 33.16
CA SER A 187 0.29 -22.47 34.62
C SER A 187 0.68 -23.85 35.16
N THR A 188 0.16 -24.92 34.55
CA THR A 188 0.32 -26.30 35.04
C THR A 188 1.59 -26.97 34.54
N ILE A 189 2.05 -26.67 33.32
CA ILE A 189 3.29 -27.28 32.77
C ILE A 189 4.53 -26.95 33.64
N PRO A 190 4.79 -25.69 34.03
CA PRO A 190 5.94 -25.38 34.91
C PRO A 190 5.84 -26.07 36.27
N GLN A 191 4.63 -26.16 36.84
CA GLN A 191 4.40 -26.87 38.09
C GLN A 191 4.72 -28.36 37.95
N ARG A 192 4.30 -28.97 36.84
CA ARG A 192 4.56 -30.38 36.55
C ARG A 192 6.06 -30.65 36.35
N LEU A 193 6.78 -29.77 35.65
CA LEU A 193 8.24 -29.86 35.54
C LEU A 193 8.92 -29.78 36.91
N SER A 194 8.44 -28.90 37.79
CA SER A 194 8.93 -28.81 39.18
C SER A 194 8.66 -30.09 39.98
N LEU A 195 7.48 -30.70 39.83
CA LEU A 195 7.14 -31.99 40.46
C LEU A 195 8.04 -33.12 39.95
N ILE A 196 8.26 -33.22 38.64
CA ILE A 196 9.19 -34.19 38.04
C ILE A 196 10.56 -34.05 38.71
N ARG A 197 11.15 -32.85 38.69
CA ARG A 197 12.49 -32.59 39.25
C ARG A 197 12.60 -32.92 40.73
N THR A 198 11.55 -32.63 41.50
CA THR A 198 11.49 -32.96 42.93
C THR A 198 11.37 -34.46 43.18
N ASN A 199 10.59 -35.16 42.36
CA ASN A 199 10.31 -36.58 42.50
C ASN A 199 11.45 -37.48 41.99
N ILE A 200 12.34 -37.00 41.10
CA ILE A 200 13.46 -37.78 40.53
C ILE A 200 14.29 -38.49 41.60
N ASP A 201 14.57 -37.85 42.74
CA ASP A 201 15.42 -38.44 43.78
C ASP A 201 14.67 -39.27 44.82
N GLY A 202 13.36 -39.06 44.96
CA GLY A 202 12.56 -39.62 46.06
C GLY A 202 11.54 -40.67 45.62
N ASN A 203 10.93 -40.50 44.45
CA ASN A 203 9.88 -41.35 43.93
C ASN A 203 9.90 -41.35 42.39
N ILE A 204 10.70 -42.26 41.82
CA ILE A 204 10.87 -42.41 40.37
C ILE A 204 9.54 -42.72 39.68
N GLU A 205 8.67 -43.52 40.30
CA GLU A 205 7.36 -43.88 39.72
C GLU A 205 6.48 -42.63 39.55
N ASN A 206 6.43 -41.75 40.55
CA ASN A 206 5.72 -40.48 40.44
C ASN A 206 6.34 -39.57 39.38
N ALA A 207 7.68 -39.50 39.31
CA ALA A 207 8.36 -38.71 38.29
C ALA A 207 8.04 -39.21 36.86
N ILE A 208 7.97 -40.53 36.65
CA ILE A 208 7.56 -41.13 35.37
C ILE A 208 6.11 -40.78 35.05
N ALA A 209 5.19 -40.90 36.01
CA ALA A 209 3.79 -40.54 35.82
C ALA A 209 3.61 -39.06 35.47
N ASP A 210 4.35 -38.16 36.13
CA ASP A 210 4.36 -36.74 35.81
C ASP A 210 4.95 -36.47 34.42
N CYS A 211 6.01 -37.17 33.99
CA CYS A 211 6.52 -37.11 32.62
C CYS A 211 5.45 -37.54 31.60
N ASP A 212 4.71 -38.62 31.86
CA ASP A 212 3.66 -39.12 30.97
C ASP A 212 2.52 -38.11 30.80
N LEU A 213 2.11 -37.46 31.91
CA LEU A 213 1.13 -36.38 31.86
C LEU A 213 1.66 -35.17 31.08
N MET A 214 2.92 -34.77 31.30
CA MET A 214 3.54 -33.66 30.57
C MET A 214 3.65 -33.94 29.08
N ILE A 215 4.03 -35.16 28.68
CA ILE A 215 4.08 -35.58 27.28
C ILE A 215 2.71 -35.47 26.63
N LYS A 216 1.66 -35.89 27.33
CA LYS A 216 0.29 -35.78 26.85
C LYS A 216 -0.10 -34.31 26.67
N ASP A 217 0.13 -33.48 27.70
CA ASP A 217 -0.17 -32.04 27.69
C ASP A 217 0.56 -31.33 26.53
N LEU A 218 1.85 -31.60 26.33
CA LEU A 218 2.67 -31.03 25.24
C LEU A 218 2.22 -31.50 23.86
N ARG A 219 1.78 -32.75 23.71
CA ARG A 219 1.24 -33.27 22.44
C ARG A 219 -0.12 -32.65 22.12
N ASP A 220 -0.94 -32.39 23.14
CA ASP A 220 -2.22 -31.70 22.96
C ASP A 220 -1.97 -30.25 22.48
N ILE A 221 -0.93 -29.57 22.99
CA ILE A 221 -0.46 -28.26 22.45
C ILE A 221 0.04 -28.38 21.01
N GLU A 222 0.94 -29.35 20.74
CA GLU A 222 1.53 -29.56 19.42
C GLU A 222 0.46 -29.68 18.33
N LYS A 223 -0.55 -30.51 18.60
CA LYS A 223 -1.68 -30.73 17.69
C LYS A 223 -2.55 -29.50 17.51
N ALA A 224 -2.73 -28.71 18.55
CA ALA A 224 -3.65 -27.59 18.49
C ALA A 224 -3.02 -26.34 17.84
N LEU A 225 -1.71 -26.19 17.95
CA LEU A 225 -0.98 -25.01 17.44
C LEU A 225 -0.30 -25.23 16.09
N TYR A 226 0.08 -26.46 15.74
CA TYR A 226 0.98 -26.72 14.61
C TYR A 226 0.51 -27.83 13.65
N GLN A 227 -0.65 -28.46 13.87
CA GLN A 227 -1.23 -29.49 12.99
C GLN A 227 -2.65 -29.11 12.55
#